data_AF-F0J8A4-F1
#
_entry.id   AF-F0J8A4-F1
#
_cell.length_a   1.000
_cell.length_b   1.000
_cell.length_c   1.000
_cell.angle_alpha   90.00
_cell.angle_beta   90.00
_cell.angle_gamma   90.00
#
_symmetry.space_group_name_H-M   'P 1'
#
loop_
_entity.id
_entity.type
_entity.pdbx_description
1 polymer ?
#
loop_
_entity_poly.entity_id
_entity_poly.type
_entity_poly.pdbx_seq_one_letter_code
_entity_poly.pdbx_strand_id
1 'polypeptide(L)'
;MLQEPLLVVVVLYLLFILVVIYVRLDFTINKDPVHESKLQVGGLLEKAATIQDRRANLYTQHDDALTKYKSGRDAAGFQATLKKINAEHKTLTQSLADCATRLKHESAEAAEPVNELQRLDKLLREQFQQHGTQLEKFMAGRMTKQQYLDIEATIQKKKEELAEKMHTITASL
;
A
#
# COMPACT_ATOMS: atom_id res chain seq x y z
N MET A 1 3.81 -29.81 -57.50
CA MET A 1 2.84 -30.24 -56.47
C MET A 1 3.11 -29.60 -55.09
N LEU A 2 4.35 -29.47 -54.61
CA LEU A 2 4.65 -28.83 -53.30
C LEU A 2 4.85 -27.29 -53.35
N GLN A 3 5.11 -26.72 -54.54
CA GLN A 3 5.41 -25.30 -54.70
C GLN A 3 4.17 -24.40 -54.57
N GLU A 4 3.01 -24.86 -55.05
CA GLU A 4 1.73 -24.15 -54.96
C GLU A 4 1.27 -23.97 -53.50
N PRO A 5 1.26 -25.01 -52.63
CA PRO A 5 0.91 -24.82 -51.23
C PRO A 5 1.97 -24.00 -50.46
N LEU A 6 3.25 -24.10 -50.80
CA LEU A 6 4.31 -23.31 -50.17
C LEU A 6 4.15 -21.81 -50.43
N LEU A 7 3.74 -21.42 -51.64
CA LEU A 7 3.56 -20.02 -52.02
C LEU A 7 2.45 -19.34 -51.20
N VAL A 8 1.35 -20.06 -50.94
CA VAL A 8 0.25 -19.56 -50.09
C VAL A 8 0.72 -19.35 -48.64
N VAL A 9 1.52 -20.27 -48.11
CA VAL A 9 2.08 -20.15 -46.75
C VAL A 9 3.02 -18.94 -46.65
N VAL A 10 3.86 -18.70 -47.65
CA VAL A 10 4.78 -17.56 -47.65
C VAL A 10 4.02 -16.23 -47.68
N VAL A 11 2.97 -16.12 -48.48
CA VAL A 11 2.16 -14.89 -48.55
C VAL A 11 1.44 -14.62 -47.22
N LEU A 12 0.84 -15.64 -46.61
CA LEU A 12 0.20 -15.50 -45.30
C LEU A 12 1.22 -15.14 -44.21
N TYR A 13 2.41 -15.71 -44.27
CA TYR A 13 3.49 -15.41 -43.33
C TYR A 13 3.99 -13.96 -43.47
N LEU A 14 4.15 -13.46 -44.70
CA LEU A 14 4.52 -12.07 -44.95
C LEU A 14 3.44 -11.09 -44.47
N LEU A 15 2.16 -11.44 -44.65
CA LEU A 15 1.04 -10.64 -44.14
C LEU A 15 1.05 -10.61 -42.61
N PHE A 16 1.35 -11.73 -41.96
CA PHE A 16 1.50 -11.80 -40.51
C PHE A 16 2.67 -10.94 -40.01
N ILE A 17 3.83 -10.99 -40.68
CA ILE A 17 4.98 -10.13 -40.36
C ILE A 17 4.61 -8.64 -40.49
N LEU A 18 3.86 -8.27 -41.54
CA LEU A 18 3.44 -6.89 -41.75
C LEU A 18 2.53 -6.39 -40.62
N VAL A 19 1.61 -7.22 -40.14
CA VAL A 19 0.77 -6.89 -38.97
C VAL A 19 1.61 -6.75 -37.70
N VAL A 20 2.57 -7.65 -37.46
CA VAL A 20 3.48 -7.56 -36.30
C VAL A 20 4.29 -6.27 -36.35
N ILE A 21 4.80 -5.90 -37.52
CA ILE A 21 5.54 -4.65 -37.73
C ILE A 21 4.62 -3.44 -37.50
N TYR A 22 3.38 -3.46 -38.00
CA TYR A 22 2.41 -2.37 -37.82
C TYR A 22 2.06 -2.13 -36.34
N VAL A 23 1.81 -3.19 -35.57
CA VAL A 23 1.49 -3.06 -34.13
C VAL A 23 2.71 -2.65 -33.30
N ARG A 24 3.93 -2.92 -33.78
CA ARG A 24 5.18 -2.57 -33.07
C ARG A 24 5.76 -1.22 -33.49
N LEU A 25 5.41 -0.72 -34.66
CA LEU A 25 5.77 0.62 -35.11
C LEU A 25 4.79 1.63 -34.51
N ASP A 26 5.18 2.21 -33.39
CA ASP A 26 4.51 3.38 -32.82
C ASP A 26 4.74 4.61 -33.74
N PHE A 27 3.85 4.84 -34.70
CA PHE A 27 3.79 6.07 -35.50
C PHE A 27 2.91 7.14 -34.82
N THR A 28 3.30 7.58 -33.61
CA THR A 28 2.68 8.72 -32.95
C THR A 28 3.43 10.01 -33.34
N ILE A 29 2.87 10.80 -34.26
CA ILE A 29 3.49 12.02 -34.83
C ILE A 29 3.68 13.15 -33.78
N ASN A 30 2.88 13.17 -32.73
CA ASN A 30 3.09 14.03 -31.58
C ASN A 30 2.76 13.21 -30.33
N LYS A 31 3.78 12.84 -29.56
CA LYS A 31 3.56 12.28 -28.22
C LYS A 31 2.86 13.36 -27.42
N ASP A 32 1.59 13.18 -27.07
CA ASP A 32 0.89 14.11 -26.20
C ASP A 32 1.47 13.97 -24.78
N PRO A 33 2.31 14.92 -24.33
CA PRO A 33 2.95 14.83 -23.02
C PRO A 33 1.91 14.85 -21.90
N VAL A 34 0.72 15.41 -22.16
CA VAL A 34 -0.37 15.49 -21.19
C VAL A 34 -1.03 14.14 -20.98
N HIS A 35 -1.17 13.33 -22.03
CA HIS A 35 -1.76 12.00 -21.90
C HIS A 35 -0.77 11.01 -21.26
N GLU A 36 0.52 11.09 -21.62
CA GLU A 36 1.57 10.26 -21.01
C GLU A 36 1.75 10.61 -19.51
N SER A 37 1.79 11.90 -19.16
CA SER A 37 1.88 12.32 -17.75
C SER A 37 0.64 11.90 -16.94
N LYS A 38 -0.58 11.99 -17.50
CA LYS A 38 -1.79 11.46 -16.84
C LYS A 38 -1.72 9.95 -16.59
N LEU A 39 -1.20 9.19 -17.54
CA LEU A 39 -1.04 7.74 -17.40
C LEU A 39 0.04 7.38 -16.36
N GLN A 40 1.13 8.15 -16.31
CA GLN A 40 2.17 8.01 -15.28
C GLN A 40 1.66 8.38 -13.89
N VAL A 41 0.87 9.45 -13.75
CA VAL A 41 0.21 9.83 -12.50
C VAL A 41 -0.74 8.72 -12.04
N GLY A 42 -1.57 8.18 -12.94
CA GLY A 42 -2.46 7.05 -12.62
C GLY A 42 -1.71 5.82 -12.12
N GLY A 43 -0.61 5.43 -12.79
CA GLY A 43 0.22 4.30 -12.34
C GLY A 43 0.91 4.53 -10.99
N LEU A 44 1.29 5.77 -10.69
CA LEU A 44 1.84 6.13 -9.38
C LEU A 44 0.77 6.12 -8.28
N LEU A 45 -0.46 6.55 -8.58
CA LEU A 45 -1.61 6.48 -7.65
C LEU A 45 -2.00 5.03 -7.36
N GLU A 46 -2.05 4.15 -8.37
CA GLU A 46 -2.29 2.71 -8.18
C GLU A 46 -1.19 2.07 -7.32
N LYS A 47 0.07 2.45 -7.54
CA LYS A 47 1.19 2.03 -6.70
C LYS A 47 1.02 2.52 -5.25
N ALA A 48 0.55 3.75 -5.04
CA ALA A 48 0.27 4.26 -3.69
C ALA A 48 -0.87 3.46 -3.02
N ALA A 49 -1.94 3.14 -3.75
CA ALA A 49 -3.06 2.34 -3.26
C ALA A 49 -2.64 0.92 -2.87
N THR A 50 -1.81 0.24 -3.68
CA THR A 50 -1.31 -1.11 -3.35
C THR A 50 -0.38 -1.11 -2.13
N ILE A 51 0.45 -0.08 -1.95
CA ILE A 51 1.26 0.09 -0.73
C ILE A 51 0.34 0.27 0.48
N GLN A 52 -0.74 1.02 0.32
CA GLN A 52 -1.69 1.31 1.39
C GLN A 52 -2.48 0.05 1.81
N ASP A 53 -2.89 -0.78 0.86
CA ASP A 53 -3.51 -2.08 1.15
C ASP A 53 -2.57 -3.00 1.95
N ARG A 54 -1.29 -3.04 1.58
CA ARG A 54 -0.27 -3.77 2.36
C ARG A 54 -0.13 -3.24 3.79
N ARG A 55 -0.23 -1.92 3.99
CA ARG A 55 -0.20 -1.33 5.33
C ARG A 55 -1.43 -1.69 6.15
N ALA A 56 -2.62 -1.68 5.55
CA ALA A 56 -3.84 -2.12 6.22
C ALA A 56 -3.68 -3.57 6.71
N ASN A 57 -3.16 -4.46 5.87
CA ASN A 57 -2.86 -5.84 6.24
C ASN A 57 -1.83 -5.96 7.39
N LEU A 58 -0.81 -5.08 7.43
CA LEU A 58 0.13 -5.04 8.56
C LEU A 58 -0.53 -4.62 9.87
N TYR A 59 -1.47 -3.67 9.83
CA TYR A 59 -2.20 -3.26 11.02
C TYR A 59 -3.11 -4.37 11.56
N THR A 60 -3.75 -5.14 10.68
CA THR A 60 -4.47 -6.36 11.07
C THR A 60 -3.56 -7.37 11.77
N GLN A 61 -2.37 -7.64 11.21
CA GLN A 61 -1.38 -8.51 11.85
C GLN A 61 -0.93 -8.00 13.22
N HIS A 62 -0.87 -6.67 13.40
CA HIS A 62 -0.52 -6.06 14.66
C HIS A 62 -1.62 -6.23 15.71
N ASP A 63 -2.90 -6.10 15.35
CA ASP A 63 -4.02 -6.37 16.26
C ASP A 63 -4.13 -7.86 16.62
N ASP A 64 -3.84 -8.75 15.67
CA ASP A 64 -3.73 -10.19 15.95
C ASP A 64 -2.61 -10.48 16.95
N ALA A 65 -1.46 -9.82 16.82
CA ALA A 65 -0.34 -9.96 17.75
C ALA A 65 -0.71 -9.44 19.16
N LEU A 66 -1.42 -8.32 19.25
CA LEU A 66 -1.93 -7.80 20.53
C LEU A 66 -2.91 -8.78 21.19
N THR A 67 -3.83 -9.33 20.41
CA THR A 67 -4.82 -10.31 20.88
C THR A 67 -4.17 -11.59 21.39
N LYS A 68 -3.18 -12.11 20.64
CA LYS A 68 -2.38 -13.27 21.05
C LYS A 68 -1.58 -13.01 22.32
N TYR A 69 -1.00 -11.81 22.47
CA TYR A 69 -0.28 -11.46 23.70
C TYR A 69 -1.21 -11.37 24.91
N LYS A 70 -2.39 -10.77 24.73
CA LYS A 70 -3.41 -10.62 25.78
C LYS A 70 -3.90 -11.99 26.30
N SER A 71 -4.07 -12.98 25.43
CA SER A 71 -4.53 -14.33 25.80
C SER A 71 -3.40 -15.28 26.23
N GLY A 72 -2.31 -15.33 25.47
CA GLY A 72 -1.22 -16.29 25.66
C GLY A 72 -0.12 -15.84 26.62
N ARG A 73 -0.06 -14.55 26.96
CA ARG A 73 1.00 -13.92 27.79
C ARG A 73 2.43 -14.08 27.26
N ASP A 74 2.60 -14.44 25.99
CA ASP A 74 3.91 -14.60 25.36
C ASP A 74 4.50 -13.25 24.93
N ALA A 75 5.20 -12.59 25.86
CA ALA A 75 5.86 -11.32 25.60
C ALA A 75 7.00 -11.44 24.57
N ALA A 76 7.71 -12.58 24.55
CA ALA A 76 8.83 -12.78 23.64
C ALA A 76 8.36 -12.93 22.18
N GLY A 77 7.32 -13.72 21.94
CA GLY A 77 6.70 -13.86 20.62
C GLY A 77 6.03 -12.58 20.13
N PHE A 78 5.40 -11.83 21.03
CA PHE A 78 4.85 -10.51 20.72
C PHE A 78 5.94 -9.54 20.25
N GLN A 79 7.04 -9.43 21.00
CA GLN A 79 8.16 -8.56 20.66
C GLN A 79 8.86 -8.96 19.35
N ALA A 80 8.99 -10.26 19.07
CA ALA A 80 9.52 -10.74 17.80
C ALA A 80 8.62 -10.34 16.62
N THR A 81 7.30 -10.48 16.77
CA THR A 81 6.31 -10.09 15.76
C THR A 81 6.31 -8.58 15.53
N LEU A 82 6.36 -7.78 16.60
CA LEU A 82 6.47 -6.31 16.50
C LEU A 82 7.72 -5.87 15.74
N LYS A 83 8.87 -6.52 15.94
CA LYS A 83 10.09 -6.19 15.20
C LYS A 83 9.91 -6.39 13.70
N LYS A 84 9.26 -7.49 13.30
CA LYS A 84 8.95 -7.77 11.89
C LYS A 84 8.00 -6.72 11.30
N ILE A 85 6.89 -6.45 12.00
CA ILE A 85 5.89 -5.45 11.57
C ILE A 85 6.53 -4.06 11.42
N ASN A 86 7.36 -3.65 12.38
CA ASN A 86 8.04 -2.34 12.32
C ASN A 86 9.06 -2.25 11.16
N ALA A 87 9.78 -3.33 10.86
CA ALA A 87 10.70 -3.37 9.74
C ALA A 87 9.95 -3.24 8.40
N GLU A 88 8.86 -3.99 8.24
CA GLU A 88 8.04 -3.95 7.02
C GLU A 88 7.33 -2.61 6.86
N HIS A 89 6.77 -2.06 7.95
CA HIS A 89 6.17 -0.73 7.97
C HIS A 89 7.16 0.35 7.54
N LYS A 90 8.42 0.29 8.00
CA LYS A 90 9.48 1.22 7.57
C LYS A 90 9.74 1.12 6.07
N THR A 91 9.80 -0.09 5.52
CA THR A 91 9.99 -0.31 4.08
C THR A 91 8.83 0.26 3.27
N LEU A 92 7.58 0.01 3.68
CA LEU A 92 6.39 0.56 3.01
C LEU A 92 6.31 2.09 3.18
N THR A 93 6.79 2.63 4.30
CA THR A 93 6.91 4.08 4.54
C THR A 93 7.84 4.72 3.53
N GLN A 94 9.04 4.16 3.36
CA GLN A 94 9.99 4.65 2.38
C GLN A 94 9.45 4.54 0.95
N SER A 95 8.88 3.39 0.59
CA SER A 95 8.32 3.18 -0.75
C SER A 95 7.20 4.17 -1.08
N LEU A 96 6.36 4.55 -0.11
CA LEU A 96 5.32 5.55 -0.34
C LEU A 96 5.91 6.96 -0.44
N ALA A 97 6.95 7.29 0.33
CA ALA A 97 7.64 8.57 0.25
C ALA A 97 8.33 8.78 -1.11
N ASP A 98 8.96 7.73 -1.64
CA ASP A 98 9.52 7.75 -2.98
C ASP A 98 8.43 7.92 -4.04
N CYS A 99 7.27 7.28 -3.84
CA CYS A 99 6.11 7.43 -4.72
C CYS A 99 5.55 8.86 -4.68
N ALA A 100 5.34 9.43 -3.50
CA ALA A 100 4.86 10.80 -3.30
C ALA A 100 5.82 11.84 -3.90
N THR A 101 7.13 11.61 -3.80
CA THR A 101 8.14 12.50 -4.39
C THR A 101 8.06 12.51 -5.92
N ARG A 102 7.89 11.33 -6.55
CA ARG A 102 7.68 11.23 -8.00
C ARG A 102 6.35 11.86 -8.42
N LEU A 103 5.30 11.60 -7.65
CA LEU A 103 3.97 12.13 -7.91
C LEU A 103 3.98 13.66 -7.86
N LYS A 104 4.70 14.27 -6.91
CA LYS A 104 4.87 15.72 -6.81
C LYS A 104 5.59 16.34 -8.02
N HIS A 105 6.46 15.59 -8.69
CA HIS A 105 7.15 16.05 -9.89
C HIS A 105 6.21 16.09 -11.11
N GLU A 106 5.33 15.10 -11.22
CA GLU A 106 4.34 14.99 -12.31
C GLU A 106 3.08 15.84 -12.07
N SER A 107 2.54 15.81 -10.84
CA SER A 107 1.35 16.54 -10.41
C SER A 107 1.34 16.77 -8.90
N ALA A 108 1.50 18.02 -8.48
CA ALA A 108 1.44 18.41 -7.07
C ALA A 108 0.06 18.12 -6.44
N GLU A 109 -1.02 18.29 -7.21
CA GLU A 109 -2.41 18.04 -6.77
C GLU A 109 -2.64 16.55 -6.48
N ALA A 110 -2.14 15.66 -7.35
CA ALA A 110 -2.23 14.22 -7.13
C ALA A 110 -1.43 13.75 -5.90
N ALA A 111 -0.40 14.49 -5.50
CA ALA A 111 0.43 14.18 -4.34
C ALA A 111 -0.22 14.52 -2.99
N GLU A 112 -1.19 15.44 -2.94
CA GLU A 112 -1.87 15.83 -1.70
C GLU A 112 -2.54 14.66 -0.95
N PRO A 113 -3.39 13.83 -1.58
CA PRO A 113 -4.05 12.74 -0.88
C PRO A 113 -3.03 11.69 -0.38
N VAL A 114 -1.95 11.45 -1.13
CA VAL A 114 -0.87 10.55 -0.71
C VAL A 114 -0.11 11.09 0.50
N ASN A 115 0.12 12.41 0.57
CA ASN A 115 0.75 13.05 1.73
C ASN A 115 -0.15 13.02 2.97
N GLU A 116 -1.46 13.23 2.83
CA GLU A 116 -2.38 13.10 3.97
C GLU A 116 -2.46 11.64 4.45
N LEU A 117 -2.44 10.65 3.55
CA LEU A 117 -2.34 9.24 3.92
C LEU A 117 -1.09 8.96 4.77
N GLN A 118 0.06 9.55 4.43
CA GLN A 118 1.27 9.43 5.25
C GLN A 118 1.11 10.05 6.64
N ARG A 119 0.42 11.20 6.73
CA ARG A 119 0.16 11.87 8.01
C ARG A 119 -0.75 11.03 8.90
N LEU A 120 -1.84 10.51 8.34
CA LEU A 120 -2.78 9.64 9.06
C LEU A 120 -2.12 8.32 9.48
N ASP A 121 -1.30 7.73 8.62
CA ASP A 121 -0.55 6.51 8.93
C ASP A 121 0.37 6.68 10.13
N LYS A 122 1.06 7.84 10.23
CA LYS A 122 1.89 8.16 11.40
C LYS A 122 1.06 8.18 12.69
N LEU A 123 -0.10 8.85 12.66
CA LEU A 123 -1.00 8.92 13.82
C LEU A 123 -1.55 7.54 14.19
N LEU A 124 -1.92 6.73 13.21
CA LEU A 124 -2.42 5.37 13.44
C LEU A 124 -1.34 4.51 14.09
N ARG A 125 -0.10 4.58 13.59
CA ARG A 125 1.04 3.87 14.18
C ARG A 125 1.31 4.27 15.62
N GLU A 126 1.20 5.55 15.95
CA GLU A 126 1.32 6.04 17.34
C GLU A 126 0.25 5.40 18.24
N GLN A 127 -0.99 5.24 17.77
CA GLN A 127 -2.05 4.54 18.52
C GLN A 127 -1.72 3.06 18.74
N PHE A 128 -1.14 2.37 17.76
CA PHE A 128 -0.70 0.98 17.90
C PHE A 128 0.46 0.82 18.91
N GLN A 129 1.43 1.73 18.88
CA GLN A 129 2.52 1.77 19.86
C GLN A 129 2.00 2.03 21.28
N GLN A 130 1.06 2.96 21.39
CA GLN A 130 0.40 3.24 22.66
C GLN A 130 -0.35 2.01 23.16
N HIS A 131 -1.13 1.31 22.31
CA HIS A 131 -1.84 0.09 22.69
C HIS A 131 -0.88 -0.97 23.23
N GLY A 132 0.20 -1.27 22.50
CA GLY A 132 1.21 -2.25 22.93
C GLY A 132 1.80 -1.90 24.30
N THR A 133 2.19 -0.64 24.50
CA THR A 133 2.75 -0.17 25.78
C THR A 133 1.77 -0.31 26.95
N GLN A 134 0.50 0.01 26.72
CA GLN A 134 -0.53 -0.09 27.76
C GLN A 134 -0.87 -1.54 28.10
N LEU A 135 -0.89 -2.41 27.09
CA LEU A 135 -1.04 -3.85 27.29
C LEU A 135 0.14 -4.40 28.11
N GLU A 136 1.38 -4.04 27.79
CA GLU A 136 2.54 -4.45 28.60
C GLU A 136 2.46 -3.97 30.07
N LYS A 137 2.02 -2.74 30.31
CA LYS A 137 1.81 -2.22 31.68
C LYS A 137 0.74 -3.01 32.43
N PHE A 138 -0.36 -3.34 31.76
CA PHE A 138 -1.43 -4.17 32.32
C PHE A 138 -0.93 -5.58 32.64
N MET A 139 -0.21 -6.22 31.70
CA MET A 139 0.35 -7.57 31.89
C MET A 139 1.39 -7.61 33.01
N ALA A 140 2.16 -6.53 33.20
CA ALA A 140 3.10 -6.37 34.31
C ALA A 140 2.43 -6.01 35.66
N GLY A 141 1.10 -5.93 35.73
CA GLY A 141 0.35 -5.58 36.94
C GLY A 141 0.49 -4.13 37.38
N ARG A 142 1.06 -3.25 36.54
CA ARG A 142 1.26 -1.81 36.82
C ARG A 142 0.04 -0.96 36.51
N MET A 143 -1.05 -1.58 36.08
CA MET A 143 -2.31 -0.93 35.74
C MET A 143 -3.49 -1.83 36.11
N THR A 144 -4.56 -1.24 36.64
CA THR A 144 -5.78 -1.99 36.96
C THR A 144 -6.56 -2.38 35.71
N LYS A 145 -7.39 -3.42 35.80
CA LYS A 145 -8.24 -3.88 34.68
C LYS A 145 -9.17 -2.77 34.18
N GLN A 146 -9.79 -2.00 35.08
CA GLN A 146 -10.69 -0.91 34.70
C GLN A 146 -9.95 0.18 33.91
N GLN A 147 -8.80 0.64 34.42
CA GLN A 147 -7.98 1.63 33.74
C GLN A 147 -7.51 1.17 32.35
N TYR A 148 -7.13 -0.11 32.23
CA TYR A 148 -6.76 -0.69 30.94
C TYR A 148 -7.93 -0.65 29.94
N LEU A 149 -9.13 -1.06 30.36
CA LEU A 149 -10.31 -1.11 29.49
C LEU A 149 -10.73 0.28 29.00
N ASP A 150 -10.68 1.30 29.87
CA ASP A 150 -11.04 2.68 29.50
C ASP A 150 -10.05 3.26 28.47
N ILE A 151 -8.75 2.98 28.64
CA ILE A 151 -7.70 3.40 27.70
C ILE A 151 -7.80 2.61 26.38
N GLU A 152 -8.02 1.29 26.44
CA GLU A 152 -8.19 0.41 25.28
C GLU A 152 -9.37 0.87 24.43
N ALA A 153 -10.52 1.19 25.04
CA ALA A 153 -11.70 1.71 24.33
C ALA A 153 -11.39 3.03 23.61
N THR A 154 -10.65 3.94 24.26
CA THR A 154 -10.27 5.23 23.67
C THR A 154 -9.32 5.04 22.47
N ILE A 155 -8.33 4.16 22.61
CA ILE A 155 -7.37 3.85 21.54
C ILE A 155 -8.10 3.19 20.38
N GLN A 156 -8.98 2.23 20.66
CA GLN A 156 -9.72 1.49 19.65
C GLN A 156 -10.59 2.43 18.80
N LYS A 157 -11.35 3.32 19.46
CA LYS A 157 -12.14 4.34 18.77
C LYS A 157 -11.28 5.22 17.85
N LYS A 158 -10.11 5.67 18.33
CA LYS A 158 -9.19 6.47 17.51
C LYS A 158 -8.61 5.69 16.34
N LYS A 159 -8.29 4.41 16.51
CA LYS A 159 -7.81 3.56 15.42
C LYS A 159 -8.87 3.42 14.33
N GLU A 160 -10.12 3.18 14.70
CA GLU A 160 -11.26 3.06 13.77
C GLU A 160 -11.49 4.37 13.01
N GLU A 161 -11.54 5.51 13.70
CA GLU A 161 -11.68 6.83 13.06
C GLU A 161 -10.55 7.15 12.07
N LEU A 162 -9.31 6.79 12.40
CA LEU A 162 -8.15 6.99 11.52
C LEU A 162 -8.18 6.03 10.32
N ALA A 163 -8.53 4.77 10.54
CA ALA A 163 -8.65 3.78 9.49
C ALA A 163 -9.76 4.14 8.48
N GLU A 164 -10.90 4.64 8.95
CA GLU A 164 -12.01 5.08 8.09
C GLU A 164 -11.62 6.29 7.24
N LYS A 165 -10.92 7.28 7.82
CA LYS A 165 -10.37 8.42 7.06
C LYS A 165 -9.37 7.97 6.00
N MET A 166 -8.47 7.06 6.35
CA MET A 166 -7.49 6.50 5.41
C MET A 166 -8.18 5.72 4.29
N HIS A 167 -9.23 4.96 4.60
CA HIS A 167 -10.00 4.22 3.61
C HIS A 167 -10.72 5.16 2.63
N THR A 168 -11.35 6.22 3.15
CA THR A 168 -12.04 7.23 2.33
C THR A 168 -11.09 7.89 1.33
N ILE A 169 -9.88 8.28 1.78
CA ILE A 169 -8.88 8.87 0.88
C ILE A 169 -8.41 7.85 -0.15
N THR A 170 -8.15 6.60 0.26
CA THR A 170 -7.68 5.54 -0.65
C THR A 170 -8.72 5.20 -1.72
N ALA A 171 -10.01 5.25 -1.38
CA ALA A 171 -11.10 5.03 -2.33
C ALA A 171 -11.30 6.19 -3.32
N SER A 172 -10.69 7.35 -3.06
CA SER A 172 -10.74 8.53 -3.92
C SER A 172 -9.51 8.71 -4.82
N LEU A 173 -8.50 7.86 -4.67
CA LEU A 173 -7.30 7.80 -5.54
C LEU A 173 -7.62 7.11 -6.86
#